data_AF-A0A0F9V4H5-F1
#
_entry.id   AF-A0A0F9V4H5-F1
#
_cell.length_a   1.000
_cell.length_b   1.000
_cell.length_c   1.000
_cell.angle_alpha   90.00
_cell.angle_beta   90.00
_cell.angle_gamma   90.00
#
_symmetry.space_group_name_H-M   'P 1'
#
loop_
_entity.id
_entity.type
_entity.pdbx_description
1 polymer ?
#
loop_
_entity_poly.entity_id
_entity_poly.type
_entity_poly.pdbx_seq_one_letter_code
_entity_poly.pdbx_strand_id
1 'polypeptide(L)'
;MFERFTQRARKVMALANQEAHRFNHEYIGTEHILLGLIKEGTGVGANVLRNLDVDLHKVRVAVEQQTPPGPEMVATGKLPMTPRAEKVIEYATPEARNLNHNYIGTEHLLLGLLCEGEGIAAIVLTEFDLKLDQIREEVQSLLGAGLDIDTDDTAVESERPSPVEVAELVKTPEASEFVGQLIADLAKREDKRLSDIYLTFGRRVRVQYRIGNYVDEFDAPAKQQVPAIIAQLKQLFFMSPARSDIPQEGRMENVGEEKLTLRATVIPTDTGEVIAIHVES
;
A
#
# COMPACT_ATOMS: atom_id res chain seq x y z
N MET A 1 -7.50 -3.71 -3.48
CA MET A 1 -8.16 -2.50 -4.07
C MET A 1 -7.53 -1.19 -3.57
N PHE A 2 -7.36 -0.98 -2.26
CA PHE A 2 -6.74 0.24 -1.71
C PHE A 2 -5.24 0.11 -1.37
N GLU A 3 -4.54 -0.91 -1.89
CA GLU A 3 -3.12 -1.14 -1.59
C GLU A 3 -2.26 0.08 -1.93
N ARG A 4 -2.54 0.73 -3.06
CA ARG A 4 -1.81 1.92 -3.53
C ARG A 4 -2.21 3.22 -2.83
N PHE A 5 -3.12 3.21 -1.86
CA PHE A 5 -3.57 4.44 -1.19
C PHE A 5 -2.63 4.80 -0.04
N THR A 6 -2.36 6.09 0.10
CA THR A 6 -1.80 6.70 1.32
C THR A 6 -2.71 6.40 2.53
N GLN A 7 -2.22 6.35 3.77
CA GLN A 7 -3.08 6.22 4.95
C GLN A 7 -4.06 7.41 5.04
N ARG A 8 -3.69 8.61 4.62
CA ARG A 8 -4.59 9.78 4.53
C ARG A 8 -5.69 9.53 3.51
N ALA A 9 -5.38 9.00 2.33
CA ALA A 9 -6.40 8.60 1.36
C ALA A 9 -7.27 7.44 1.88
N ARG A 10 -6.70 6.46 2.61
CA ARG A 10 -7.49 5.40 3.26
C ARG A 10 -8.40 5.99 4.36
N LYS A 11 -7.91 6.97 5.12
CA LYS A 11 -8.66 7.73 6.11
C LYS A 11 -9.79 8.52 5.45
N VAL A 12 -9.56 9.17 4.31
CA VAL A 12 -10.61 9.80 3.50
C VAL A 12 -11.69 8.79 3.13
N MET A 13 -11.34 7.60 2.64
CA MET A 13 -12.33 6.56 2.30
C MET A 13 -13.07 6.02 3.52
N ALA A 14 -12.39 5.88 4.66
CA ALA A 14 -13.02 5.48 5.92
C ALA A 14 -14.00 6.55 6.43
N LEU A 15 -13.62 7.82 6.33
CA LEU A 15 -14.48 8.96 6.66
C LEU A 15 -15.67 9.04 5.69
N ALA A 16 -15.46 8.80 4.39
CA ALA A 16 -16.54 8.73 3.41
C ALA A 16 -17.56 7.64 3.77
N ASN A 17 -17.10 6.46 4.18
CA ASN A 17 -17.99 5.41 4.68
C ASN A 17 -18.77 5.88 5.93
N GLN A 18 -18.11 6.54 6.89
CA GLN A 18 -18.80 7.11 8.07
C GLN A 18 -19.84 8.16 7.70
N GLU A 19 -19.54 9.02 6.73
CA GLU A 19 -20.46 10.05 6.24
C GLU A 19 -21.67 9.39 5.56
N ALA A 20 -21.49 8.36 4.74
CA ALA A 20 -22.60 7.61 4.15
C ALA A 20 -23.54 7.02 5.22
N HIS A 21 -22.99 6.49 6.32
CA HIS A 21 -23.81 6.05 7.45
C HIS A 21 -24.50 7.22 8.16
N ARG A 22 -23.85 8.39 8.29
CA ARG A 22 -24.45 9.59 8.89
C ARG A 22 -25.68 10.08 8.11
N PHE A 23 -25.67 9.90 6.79
CA PHE A 23 -26.81 10.19 5.91
C PHE A 23 -27.79 9.03 5.77
N ASN A 24 -27.61 7.90 6.45
CA ASN A 24 -28.40 6.67 6.26
C ASN A 24 -28.42 6.17 4.80
N HIS A 25 -27.31 6.32 4.09
CA HIS A 25 -27.15 5.79 2.74
C HIS A 25 -26.59 4.37 2.77
N GLU A 26 -27.05 3.52 1.84
CA GLU A 26 -26.58 2.14 1.67
C GLU A 26 -25.40 2.05 0.67
N TYR A 27 -24.84 3.18 0.26
CA TYR A 27 -23.76 3.28 -0.71
C TYR A 27 -22.82 4.45 -0.39
N ILE A 28 -21.59 4.38 -0.92
CA ILE A 28 -20.64 5.49 -0.91
C ILE A 28 -20.67 6.16 -2.29
N GLY A 29 -21.29 7.34 -2.35
CA GLY A 29 -21.26 8.24 -3.51
C GLY A 29 -20.13 9.27 -3.49
N THR A 30 -20.04 10.09 -4.54
CA THR A 30 -19.02 11.13 -4.73
C THR A 30 -19.03 12.18 -3.62
N GLU A 31 -20.22 12.54 -3.14
CA GLU A 31 -20.47 13.47 -2.03
C GLU A 31 -19.80 13.03 -0.73
N HIS A 32 -19.85 11.73 -0.45
CA HIS A 32 -19.24 11.18 0.76
C HIS A 32 -17.71 11.19 0.66
N ILE A 33 -17.14 10.96 -0.53
CA ILE A 33 -15.70 11.08 -0.76
C ILE A 33 -15.25 12.53 -0.55
N LEU A 34 -15.99 13.50 -1.10
CA LEU A 34 -15.71 14.92 -0.91
C LEU A 34 -15.82 15.33 0.57
N LEU A 35 -16.86 14.90 1.28
CA LEU A 35 -16.98 15.12 2.73
C LEU A 35 -15.86 14.46 3.53
N GLY A 36 -15.44 13.26 3.13
CA GLY A 36 -14.31 12.55 3.72
C GLY A 36 -13.00 13.32 3.56
N LEU A 37 -12.77 13.93 2.40
CA LEU A 37 -11.61 14.75 2.10
C LEU A 37 -11.60 16.04 2.94
N ILE A 38 -12.75 16.72 3.03
CA ILE A 38 -12.93 17.91 3.87
C ILE A 38 -12.69 17.60 5.36
N LYS A 39 -13.22 16.46 5.83
CA LYS A 39 -13.13 16.02 7.23
C LYS A 39 -11.74 15.52 7.61
N GLU A 40 -10.99 14.95 6.66
CA GLU A 40 -9.59 14.61 6.87
C GLU A 40 -8.78 15.90 7.11
N GLY A 41 -8.97 16.90 6.25
CA GLY A 41 -8.61 18.30 6.51
C GLY A 41 -7.13 18.63 6.61
N THR A 42 -6.21 17.68 6.51
CA THR A 42 -4.75 17.94 6.66
C THR A 42 -3.94 17.58 5.43
N GLY A 43 -4.49 16.73 4.55
CA GLY A 43 -3.87 16.31 3.32
C GLY A 43 -3.82 17.41 2.25
N VAL A 44 -2.99 17.18 1.24
CA VAL A 44 -2.77 18.08 0.11
C VAL A 44 -4.09 18.49 -0.54
N GLY A 45 -5.03 17.57 -0.75
CA GLY A 45 -6.33 17.89 -1.34
C GLY A 45 -7.12 18.94 -0.55
N ALA A 46 -7.11 18.89 0.79
CA ALA A 46 -7.79 19.88 1.61
C ALA A 46 -7.05 21.23 1.60
N ASN A 47 -5.72 21.21 1.54
CA ASN A 47 -4.90 22.42 1.48
C ASN A 47 -5.02 23.14 0.13
N VAL A 48 -5.13 22.39 -0.98
CA VAL A 48 -5.42 22.97 -2.30
C VAL A 48 -6.70 23.79 -2.28
N LEU A 49 -7.78 23.23 -1.72
CA LEU A 49 -9.05 23.94 -1.60
C LEU A 49 -8.89 25.23 -0.77
N ARG A 50 -8.16 25.18 0.35
CA ARG A 50 -7.91 26.38 1.18
C ARG A 50 -7.08 27.44 0.46
N ASN A 51 -6.06 27.04 -0.29
CA ASN A 51 -5.21 27.95 -1.03
C ASN A 51 -5.95 28.65 -2.18
N LEU A 52 -6.97 28.00 -2.72
CA LEU A 52 -7.91 28.60 -3.69
C LEU A 52 -9.02 29.41 -3.00
N ASP A 53 -8.82 29.84 -1.76
CA ASP A 53 -9.76 30.60 -0.93
C ASP A 53 -11.12 29.91 -0.71
N VAL A 54 -11.19 28.58 -0.87
CA VAL A 54 -12.40 27.81 -0.63
C VAL A 54 -12.52 27.45 0.85
N ASP A 55 -13.57 27.96 1.48
CA ASP A 55 -13.94 27.62 2.85
C ASP A 55 -14.54 26.21 2.90
N LEU A 56 -13.78 25.27 3.45
CA LEU A 56 -14.18 23.87 3.63
C LEU A 56 -15.50 23.71 4.41
N HIS A 57 -15.82 24.64 5.31
CA HIS A 57 -17.10 24.63 6.01
C HIS A 57 -18.26 24.91 5.05
N LYS A 58 -18.11 25.88 4.15
CA LYS A 58 -19.12 26.18 3.13
C LYS A 58 -19.30 25.03 2.16
N VAL A 59 -18.22 24.39 1.73
CA VAL A 59 -18.31 23.20 0.85
C VAL A 59 -19.09 22.09 1.55
N ARG A 60 -18.79 21.81 2.82
CA ARG A 60 -19.54 20.82 3.60
C ARG A 60 -21.03 21.15 3.68
N VAL A 61 -21.38 22.39 3.96
CA VAL A 61 -22.79 22.82 4.03
C VAL A 61 -23.47 22.66 2.67
N ALA A 62 -22.80 23.01 1.57
CA ALA A 62 -23.33 22.84 0.22
C ALA A 62 -23.57 21.35 -0.12
N VAL A 63 -22.62 20.46 0.22
CA VAL A 63 -22.82 19.02 0.06
C VAL A 63 -23.99 18.52 0.92
N GLU A 64 -24.07 18.92 2.18
CA GLU A 64 -25.17 18.54 3.09
C GLU A 64 -26.55 19.01 2.56
N GLN A 65 -26.62 20.17 1.89
CA GLN A 65 -27.86 20.66 1.28
C GLN A 65 -28.29 19.88 0.03
N GLN A 66 -27.32 19.44 -0.77
CA GLN A 66 -27.57 18.66 -2.00
C GLN A 66 -27.75 17.16 -1.73
N THR A 67 -27.47 16.70 -0.50
CA THR A 67 -27.49 15.30 -0.10
C THR A 67 -28.68 15.02 0.82
N PRO A 68 -29.83 14.56 0.31
CA PRO A 68 -30.96 14.21 1.15
C PRO A 68 -30.63 12.99 2.03
N PRO A 69 -31.20 12.89 3.24
CA PRO A 69 -31.02 11.70 4.08
C PRO A 69 -31.76 10.49 3.49
N GLY A 70 -31.17 9.31 3.66
CA GLY A 70 -31.74 8.01 3.32
C GLY A 70 -32.75 7.49 4.35
N PRO A 71 -33.35 6.31 4.09
CA PRO A 71 -34.38 5.70 4.95
C PRO A 71 -33.85 5.38 6.36
N GLU A 72 -34.72 5.38 7.39
CA GLU A 72 -34.36 5.19 8.81
C GLU A 72 -33.60 3.88 9.15
N MET A 73 -33.54 2.90 8.24
CA MET A 73 -32.82 1.64 8.44
C MET A 73 -31.40 1.73 7.88
N VAL A 74 -30.41 1.40 8.72
CA VAL A 74 -28.99 1.55 8.41
C VAL A 74 -28.33 0.19 8.19
N ALA A 75 -27.71 0.00 7.03
CA ALA A 75 -26.78 -1.08 6.78
C ALA A 75 -25.51 -0.85 7.62
N THR A 76 -25.04 -1.87 8.36
CA THR A 76 -23.80 -1.79 9.16
C THR A 76 -22.62 -2.36 8.40
N GLY A 77 -21.51 -1.62 8.34
CA GLY A 77 -20.22 -2.14 7.90
C GLY A 77 -19.58 -1.33 6.77
N LYS A 78 -18.90 -2.00 5.85
CA LYS A 78 -18.35 -1.35 4.65
C LYS A 78 -19.43 -1.33 3.57
N LEU A 79 -19.82 -0.15 3.14
CA LEU A 79 -20.82 0.03 2.09
C LEU A 79 -20.19 -0.14 0.69
N PRO A 80 -20.96 -0.63 -0.30
CA PRO A 80 -20.54 -0.62 -1.69
C PRO A 80 -20.39 0.82 -2.21
N MET A 81 -19.51 1.03 -3.20
CA MET A 81 -19.37 2.32 -3.87
C MET A 81 -20.34 2.41 -5.04
N THR A 82 -20.82 3.62 -5.36
CA THR A 82 -21.57 3.82 -6.61
C THR A 82 -20.62 3.72 -7.81
N PRO A 83 -21.11 3.41 -9.03
CA PRO A 83 -20.26 3.38 -10.22
C PRO A 83 -19.49 4.69 -10.45
N ARG A 84 -20.06 5.84 -10.06
CA ARG A 84 -19.38 7.14 -10.13
C ARG A 84 -18.26 7.27 -9.09
N ALA A 85 -18.50 6.81 -7.87
CA ALA A 85 -17.47 6.79 -6.83
C ALA A 85 -16.31 5.82 -7.17
N GLU A 86 -16.59 4.71 -7.86
CA GLU A 86 -15.56 3.82 -8.40
C GLU A 86 -14.73 4.52 -9.48
N LYS A 87 -15.37 5.21 -10.42
CA LYS A 87 -14.67 6.00 -11.44
C LYS A 87 -13.79 7.11 -10.87
N VAL A 88 -14.18 7.75 -9.77
CA VAL A 88 -13.31 8.72 -9.07
C VAL A 88 -11.95 8.10 -8.72
N ILE A 89 -11.93 6.85 -8.27
CA ILE A 89 -10.69 6.12 -7.96
C ILE A 89 -9.95 5.72 -9.25
N GLU A 90 -10.69 5.31 -10.27
CA GLU A 90 -10.11 5.02 -11.59
C GLU A 90 -9.42 6.25 -12.19
N TYR A 91 -10.00 7.44 -12.05
CA TYR A 91 -9.41 8.72 -12.46
C TYR A 91 -8.28 9.21 -11.55
N ALA A 92 -8.32 8.92 -10.25
CA ALA A 92 -7.22 9.24 -9.34
C ALA A 92 -5.91 8.53 -9.71
N THR A 93 -5.99 7.34 -10.33
CA THR A 93 -4.82 6.54 -10.71
C THR A 93 -3.96 7.18 -11.81
N PRO A 94 -4.50 7.60 -12.98
CA PRO A 94 -3.72 8.32 -13.98
C PRO A 94 -3.28 9.71 -13.50
N GLU A 95 -4.06 10.41 -12.66
CA GLU A 95 -3.61 11.69 -12.08
C GLU A 95 -2.36 11.50 -11.19
N ALA A 96 -2.32 10.45 -10.38
CA ALA A 96 -1.12 10.07 -9.63
C ALA A 96 0.07 9.84 -10.55
N ARG A 97 -0.12 9.09 -11.65
CA ARG A 97 0.95 8.82 -12.62
C ARG A 97 1.43 10.08 -13.34
N ASN A 98 0.52 11.00 -13.66
CA ASN A 98 0.86 12.28 -14.29
C ASN A 98 1.73 13.15 -13.37
N LEU A 99 1.55 13.01 -12.06
CA LEU A 99 2.39 13.64 -11.03
C LEU A 99 3.62 12.80 -10.65
N ASN A 100 3.90 11.70 -11.37
CA ASN A 100 4.96 10.73 -11.09
C ASN A 100 4.88 10.06 -9.71
N HIS A 101 3.68 9.95 -9.15
CA HIS A 101 3.41 9.23 -7.91
C HIS A 101 2.98 7.79 -8.21
N ASN A 102 3.60 6.84 -7.49
CA ASN A 102 3.21 5.41 -7.54
C ASN A 102 2.08 5.07 -6.55
N TYR A 103 1.51 6.08 -5.90
CA TYR A 103 0.50 6.00 -4.87
C TYR A 103 -0.67 6.96 -5.10
N ILE A 104 -1.79 6.72 -4.42
CA ILE A 104 -3.00 7.55 -4.47
C ILE A 104 -3.12 8.34 -3.15
N GLY A 105 -2.84 9.64 -3.23
CA GLY A 105 -2.99 10.62 -2.17
C GLY A 105 -4.35 11.32 -2.16
N THR A 106 -4.52 12.25 -1.23
CA THR A 106 -5.75 13.04 -1.08
C THR A 106 -6.01 13.97 -2.27
N GLU A 107 -4.94 14.49 -2.86
CA GLU A 107 -4.91 15.34 -4.04
C GLU A 107 -5.33 14.57 -5.29
N HIS A 108 -4.93 13.31 -5.44
CA HIS A 108 -5.38 12.46 -6.54
C HIS A 108 -6.87 12.13 -6.43
N LEU A 109 -7.40 11.96 -5.21
CA LEU A 109 -8.83 11.79 -4.99
C LEU A 109 -9.61 13.07 -5.32
N LEU A 110 -9.09 14.26 -4.97
CA LEU A 110 -9.70 15.53 -5.35
C LEU A 110 -9.74 15.71 -6.88
N LEU A 111 -8.61 15.43 -7.55
CA LEU A 111 -8.53 15.47 -9.01
C LEU A 111 -9.47 14.46 -9.64
N GLY A 112 -9.57 13.25 -9.10
CA GLY A 112 -10.52 12.23 -9.53
C GLY A 112 -11.98 12.65 -9.43
N LEU A 113 -12.36 13.39 -8.37
CA LEU A 113 -13.72 13.94 -8.21
C LEU A 113 -14.06 14.96 -9.30
N LEU A 114 -13.09 15.79 -9.70
CA LEU A 114 -13.27 16.77 -10.77
C LEU A 114 -13.27 16.11 -12.16
N CYS A 115 -12.46 15.08 -12.36
CA CYS A 115 -12.41 14.32 -13.60
C CYS A 115 -13.70 13.52 -13.88
N GLU A 116 -14.34 12.95 -12.84
CA GLU A 116 -15.65 12.30 -13.02
C GLU A 116 -16.68 13.29 -13.58
N GLY A 117 -16.60 14.57 -13.16
CA GLY A 117 -17.39 15.67 -13.74
C GLY A 117 -18.91 15.59 -13.53
N GLU A 118 -19.40 14.47 -13.00
CA GLU A 118 -20.80 14.21 -12.74
C GLU A 118 -21.03 13.78 -11.28
N GLY A 119 -22.23 14.08 -10.76
CA GLY A 119 -22.61 13.73 -9.39
C GLY A 119 -22.56 14.91 -8.45
N ILE A 120 -22.91 14.67 -7.18
CA ILE A 120 -23.11 15.74 -6.19
C ILE A 120 -21.78 16.46 -5.90
N ALA A 121 -20.66 15.74 -5.82
CA ALA A 121 -19.35 16.38 -5.61
C ALA A 121 -18.99 17.34 -6.76
N ALA A 122 -19.22 16.94 -8.01
CA ALA A 122 -18.94 17.79 -9.17
C ALA A 122 -19.82 19.04 -9.20
N ILE A 123 -21.12 18.89 -8.89
CA ILE A 123 -22.06 20.03 -8.77
C ILE A 123 -21.53 21.02 -7.74
N VAL A 124 -21.23 20.54 -6.53
CA VAL A 124 -20.76 21.41 -5.45
C VAL A 124 -19.41 22.05 -5.79
N LEU A 125 -18.42 21.30 -6.29
CA LEU A 125 -17.12 21.88 -6.67
C LEU A 125 -17.27 22.95 -7.76
N THR A 126 -18.20 22.78 -8.71
CA THR A 126 -18.51 23.78 -9.74
C THR A 126 -19.16 25.04 -9.17
N GLU A 127 -19.99 24.93 -8.11
CA GLU A 127 -20.57 26.09 -7.41
C GLU A 127 -19.51 27.00 -6.78
N PHE A 128 -18.33 26.46 -6.44
CA PHE A 128 -17.17 27.21 -5.94
C PHE A 128 -16.22 27.69 -7.05
N ASP A 129 -16.64 27.63 -8.33
CA ASP A 129 -15.84 28.00 -9.53
C ASP A 129 -14.48 27.28 -9.61
N LEU A 130 -14.40 26.08 -9.02
CA LEU A 130 -13.19 25.26 -9.05
C LEU A 130 -13.07 24.54 -10.38
N LYS A 131 -12.04 24.86 -11.16
CA LYS A 131 -11.74 24.19 -12.42
C LYS A 131 -10.62 23.18 -12.25
N LEU A 132 -10.72 22.08 -12.99
CA LEU A 132 -9.76 20.98 -12.96
C LEU A 132 -8.32 21.47 -13.21
N ASP A 133 -8.11 22.34 -14.19
CA ASP A 133 -6.77 22.83 -14.54
C ASP A 133 -6.17 23.71 -13.43
N GLN A 134 -6.97 24.58 -12.79
CA GLN A 134 -6.53 25.39 -11.66
C GLN A 134 -6.12 24.53 -10.46
N ILE A 135 -6.88 23.47 -10.17
CA ILE A 135 -6.56 22.53 -9.11
C ILE A 135 -5.31 21.73 -9.44
N ARG A 136 -5.10 21.31 -10.70
CA ARG A 136 -3.84 20.66 -11.10
C ARG A 136 -2.63 21.57 -10.92
N GLU A 137 -2.73 22.83 -11.35
CA GLU A 137 -1.67 23.82 -11.17
C GLU A 137 -1.36 24.04 -9.68
N GLU A 138 -2.40 24.17 -8.84
CA GLU A 138 -2.21 24.37 -7.40
C GLU A 138 -1.63 23.13 -6.70
N VAL A 139 -2.07 21.92 -7.10
CA VAL A 139 -1.45 20.67 -6.62
C VAL A 139 0.02 20.62 -6.98
N GLN A 140 0.39 20.96 -8.22
CA GLN A 140 1.80 21.01 -8.63
C GLN A 140 2.59 22.09 -7.89
N SER A 141 1.98 23.26 -7.67
CA SER A 141 2.57 24.36 -6.89
C SER A 141 2.89 23.91 -5.46
N LEU A 142 1.92 23.31 -4.76
CA LEU A 142 2.09 22.81 -3.40
C LEU A 142 3.14 21.70 -3.28
N LEU A 143 3.19 20.80 -4.25
CA LEU A 143 4.19 19.71 -4.30
C LEU A 143 5.58 20.23 -4.69
N GLY A 144 5.67 21.24 -5.58
CA GLY A 144 6.92 21.84 -6.04
C GLY A 144 7.53 22.84 -5.07
N ALA A 145 6.72 23.46 -4.20
CA ALA A 145 7.17 24.42 -3.19
C ALA A 145 7.92 23.78 -2.01
N GLY A 146 8.09 22.44 -1.99
CA GLY A 146 8.84 21.74 -0.94
C GLY A 146 8.25 21.96 0.44
N LEU A 147 6.93 22.18 0.53
CA LEU A 147 6.27 22.18 1.82
C LEU A 147 6.48 20.80 2.44
N ASP A 148 7.01 20.78 3.66
CA ASP A 148 7.00 19.64 4.59
C ASP A 148 5.55 19.31 4.96
N ILE A 149 4.72 18.97 3.97
CA ILE A 149 3.37 18.45 4.15
C ILE A 149 3.57 16.99 4.51
N ASP A 150 3.99 16.73 5.77
CA ASP A 150 4.16 15.40 6.38
C ASP A 150 3.94 14.29 5.36
N THR A 151 4.92 14.04 4.48
CA THR A 151 4.86 12.97 3.47
C THR A 151 4.94 11.60 4.14
N ASP A 152 4.83 11.57 5.48
CA ASP A 152 4.53 10.48 6.40
C ASP A 152 3.30 9.63 6.02
N ASP A 153 2.69 9.95 4.89
CA ASP A 153 1.66 9.17 4.29
C ASP A 153 1.92 8.85 2.82
N THR A 154 3.12 8.38 2.49
CA THR A 154 3.26 7.53 1.30
C THR A 154 2.36 6.31 1.48
N ALA A 155 1.67 5.88 0.42
CA ALA A 155 1.06 4.55 0.45
C ALA A 155 2.12 3.57 0.93
N VAL A 156 1.70 2.62 1.76
CA VAL A 156 2.57 1.56 2.27
C VAL A 156 3.29 0.90 1.09
N GLU A 157 4.47 1.45 0.79
CA GLU A 157 5.55 1.07 -0.12
C GLU A 157 6.43 2.30 -0.47
N SER A 158 7.60 2.35 0.19
CA SER A 158 8.92 2.83 -0.30
C SER A 158 9.46 4.23 0.06
N GLU A 159 9.91 4.40 1.30
CA GLU A 159 11.13 5.16 1.65
C GLU A 159 11.96 4.30 2.62
N ARG A 160 12.86 3.40 2.18
CA ARG A 160 14.24 3.60 1.69
C ARG A 160 15.14 4.44 2.62
N PRO A 161 15.99 3.82 3.46
CA PRO A 161 17.28 4.42 3.81
C PRO A 161 18.16 4.56 2.54
N SER A 162 19.04 5.57 2.52
CA SER A 162 19.85 5.88 1.35
C SER A 162 20.73 4.69 0.91
N PRO A 163 20.99 4.49 -0.41
CA PRO A 163 21.74 3.35 -0.95
C PRO A 163 23.18 3.20 -0.45
N VAL A 164 23.72 4.20 0.25
CA VAL A 164 25.14 4.23 0.64
C VAL A 164 25.38 3.48 1.96
N GLU A 165 24.40 3.37 2.85
CA GLU A 165 24.60 2.77 4.18
C GLU A 165 24.16 1.29 4.28
N VAL A 166 23.39 0.77 3.33
CA VAL A 166 22.95 -0.65 3.32
C VAL A 166 23.73 -1.50 2.31
N ALA A 167 24.32 -0.90 1.27
CA ALA A 167 25.04 -1.62 0.23
C ALA A 167 26.39 -2.22 0.68
N GLU A 168 26.96 -1.76 1.79
CA GLU A 168 28.20 -2.33 2.34
C GLU A 168 27.99 -3.64 3.11
N LEU A 169 26.76 -3.94 3.54
CA LEU A 169 26.42 -5.19 4.25
C LEU A 169 25.90 -6.32 3.35
N VAL A 170 25.62 -6.04 2.06
CA VAL A 170 24.93 -6.96 1.15
C VAL A 170 25.88 -7.70 0.18
N LYS A 171 27.19 -7.42 0.23
CA LYS A 171 28.20 -8.04 -0.66
C LYS A 171 29.10 -9.08 0.04
N THR A 172 28.59 -9.85 0.99
CA THR A 172 29.36 -11.00 1.50
C THR A 172 29.18 -12.18 0.52
N PRO A 173 30.24 -12.65 -0.17
CA PRO A 173 30.13 -13.75 -1.16
C PRO A 173 29.49 -15.01 -0.56
N GLU A 174 29.76 -15.26 0.72
CA GLU A 174 29.29 -16.41 1.48
C GLU A 174 27.75 -16.41 1.68
N ALA A 175 27.14 -15.24 1.90
CA ALA A 175 25.68 -15.14 2.02
C ALA A 175 24.99 -15.40 0.69
N SER A 176 25.55 -14.86 -0.40
CA SER A 176 25.03 -15.06 -1.75
C SER A 176 25.17 -16.51 -2.21
N GLU A 177 26.27 -17.18 -1.86
CA GLU A 177 26.49 -18.60 -2.12
C GLU A 177 25.47 -19.46 -1.37
N PHE A 178 25.25 -19.19 -0.08
CA PHE A 178 24.24 -19.89 0.72
C PHE A 178 22.83 -19.74 0.15
N VAL A 179 22.42 -18.51 -0.16
CA VAL A 179 21.10 -18.21 -0.72
C VAL A 179 20.94 -18.85 -2.11
N GLY A 180 21.97 -18.78 -2.96
CA GLY A 180 21.97 -19.42 -4.27
C GLY A 180 21.82 -20.94 -4.18
N GLN A 181 22.54 -21.58 -3.26
CA GLN A 181 22.44 -23.03 -3.02
C GLN A 181 21.04 -23.41 -2.51
N LEU A 182 20.48 -22.65 -1.57
CA LEU A 182 19.12 -22.88 -1.06
C LEU A 182 18.10 -22.85 -2.20
N ILE A 183 18.09 -21.81 -3.03
CA ILE A 183 17.14 -21.69 -4.15
C ILE A 183 17.36 -22.79 -5.20
N ALA A 184 18.62 -23.14 -5.50
CA ALA A 184 18.94 -24.22 -6.43
C ALA A 184 18.45 -25.59 -5.93
N ASP A 185 18.57 -25.87 -4.64
CA ASP A 185 18.06 -27.10 -4.03
C ASP A 185 16.54 -27.14 -3.99
N LEU A 186 15.87 -26.00 -3.84
CA LEU A 186 14.42 -25.90 -3.97
C LEU A 186 13.96 -26.14 -5.42
N ALA A 187 14.67 -25.59 -6.40
CA ALA A 187 14.33 -25.75 -7.81
C ALA A 187 14.55 -27.17 -8.36
N LYS A 188 15.50 -27.93 -7.78
CA LYS A 188 15.82 -29.31 -8.22
C LYS A 188 14.87 -30.38 -7.67
N ARG A 189 14.04 -30.08 -6.68
CA ARG A 189 13.15 -31.08 -6.08
C ARG A 189 11.85 -31.15 -6.88
N GLU A 190 11.82 -32.05 -7.87
CA GLU A 190 10.67 -32.41 -8.72
C GLU A 190 9.44 -32.96 -7.95
N ASP A 191 9.56 -33.17 -6.63
CA ASP A 191 8.49 -33.77 -5.85
C ASP A 191 7.38 -32.73 -5.58
N LYS A 192 6.32 -32.80 -6.39
CA LYS A 192 5.12 -31.94 -6.46
C LYS A 192 4.25 -31.90 -5.19
N ARG A 193 4.84 -32.14 -4.02
CA ARG A 193 4.18 -32.18 -2.71
C ARG A 193 4.86 -31.28 -1.68
N LEU A 194 5.82 -30.44 -2.05
CA LEU A 194 6.45 -29.47 -1.14
C LEU A 194 5.45 -28.36 -0.80
N SER A 195 4.95 -28.34 0.44
CA SER A 195 3.89 -27.38 0.79
C SER A 195 4.25 -26.31 1.80
N ASP A 196 5.40 -26.29 2.48
CA ASP A 196 5.84 -25.13 3.28
C ASP A 196 7.29 -25.39 3.71
N ILE A 197 8.19 -24.43 3.54
CA ILE A 197 9.60 -24.46 3.92
C ILE A 197 9.79 -23.46 5.06
N TYR A 198 10.14 -23.92 6.26
CA TYR A 198 10.42 -23.02 7.38
C TYR A 198 11.92 -22.88 7.58
N LEU A 199 12.44 -21.66 7.42
CA LEU A 199 13.81 -21.28 7.79
C LEU A 199 13.78 -20.70 9.19
N THR A 200 14.30 -21.46 10.15
CA THR A 200 14.50 -20.97 11.52
C THR A 200 15.98 -20.75 11.77
N PHE A 201 16.37 -19.50 11.98
CA PHE A 201 17.74 -19.10 12.27
C PHE A 201 18.01 -19.18 13.78
N GLY A 202 18.63 -20.27 14.24
CA GLY A 202 19.02 -20.50 15.64
C GLY A 202 20.52 -20.78 15.81
N ARG A 203 20.91 -21.67 16.73
CA ARG A 203 22.30 -22.22 16.78
C ARG A 203 22.63 -23.09 15.56
N ARG A 204 21.60 -23.56 14.84
CA ARG A 204 21.63 -24.24 13.55
C ARG A 204 20.53 -23.65 12.67
N VAL A 205 20.70 -23.62 11.35
CA VAL A 205 19.63 -23.26 10.42
C VAL A 205 18.84 -24.52 10.13
N ARG A 206 17.62 -24.56 10.65
CA ARG A 206 16.70 -25.67 10.37
C ARG A 206 15.80 -25.29 9.21
N VAL A 207 15.79 -26.13 8.18
CA VAL A 207 14.92 -26.02 7.01
C VAL A 207 13.90 -27.15 7.13
N GLN A 208 12.69 -26.84 7.61
CA GLN A 208 11.65 -27.84 7.83
C GLN A 208 10.66 -27.84 6.67
N TYR A 209 10.41 -29.00 6.05
CA TYR A 209 9.44 -29.18 4.98
C TYR A 209 8.17 -29.85 5.53
N ARG A 210 6.99 -29.27 5.30
CA ARG A 210 5.75 -29.71 5.99
C ARG A 210 5.13 -31.01 5.46
N ILE A 211 5.44 -31.46 4.23
CA ILE A 211 4.91 -32.74 3.73
C ILE A 211 6.01 -33.80 3.72
N GLY A 212 5.86 -34.78 4.61
CA GLY A 212 6.63 -36.03 4.61
C GLY A 212 7.49 -36.30 5.85
N ASN A 213 7.42 -35.51 6.93
CA ASN A 213 8.31 -35.63 8.11
C ASN A 213 9.81 -35.53 7.78
N TYR A 214 10.18 -35.05 6.59
CA TYR A 214 11.57 -34.85 6.20
C TYR A 214 12.06 -33.51 6.75
N VAL A 215 13.08 -33.56 7.60
CA VAL A 215 13.81 -32.41 8.12
C VAL A 215 15.22 -32.52 7.57
N ASP A 216 15.61 -31.58 6.71
CA ASP A 216 17.02 -31.40 6.36
C ASP A 216 17.62 -30.33 7.28
N GLU A 217 18.74 -30.67 7.91
CA GLU A 217 19.53 -29.73 8.68
C GLU A 217 20.76 -29.34 7.85
N PHE A 218 20.88 -28.04 7.56
CA PHE A 218 22.09 -27.49 6.97
C PHE A 218 22.99 -26.94 8.09
N ASP A 219 24.29 -26.95 7.85
CA ASP A 219 25.20 -26.23 8.73
C ASP A 219 24.81 -24.76 8.76
N ALA A 220 24.63 -24.22 9.97
CA ALA A 220 24.28 -22.82 10.11
C ALA A 220 25.42 -21.96 9.55
N PRO A 221 25.10 -20.95 8.75
CA PRO A 221 26.05 -19.88 8.48
C PRO A 221 26.51 -19.28 9.82
N ALA A 222 27.69 -18.66 9.83
CA ALA A 222 28.18 -17.98 11.02
C ALA A 222 27.13 -16.96 11.49
N LYS A 223 26.95 -16.82 12.82
CA LYS A 223 25.91 -15.93 13.37
C LYS A 223 26.00 -14.49 12.83
N GLN A 224 27.21 -14.03 12.51
CA GLN A 224 27.44 -12.71 11.91
C GLN A 224 26.89 -12.58 10.47
N GLN A 225 26.70 -13.68 9.74
CA GLN A 225 26.20 -13.72 8.36
C GLN A 225 24.66 -13.82 8.29
N VAL A 226 23.99 -14.21 9.38
CA VAL A 226 22.53 -14.38 9.41
C VAL A 226 21.77 -13.11 8.99
N PRO A 227 22.12 -11.89 9.45
CA PRO A 227 21.46 -10.67 9.00
C PRO A 227 21.62 -10.42 7.49
N ALA A 228 22.79 -10.73 6.92
CA ALA A 228 23.05 -10.56 5.49
C ALA A 228 22.23 -11.55 4.65
N ILE A 229 22.09 -12.80 5.11
CA ILE A 229 21.27 -13.83 4.45
C ILE A 229 19.78 -13.45 4.49
N ILE A 230 19.29 -12.99 5.65
CA ILE A 230 17.90 -12.52 5.79
C ILE A 230 17.65 -11.31 4.88
N ALA A 231 18.58 -10.35 4.85
CA ALA A 231 18.48 -9.19 3.97
C ALA A 231 18.43 -9.58 2.49
N GLN A 232 19.28 -10.52 2.06
CA GLN A 232 19.28 -11.01 0.67
C GLN A 232 18.01 -11.78 0.33
N LEU A 233 17.52 -12.65 1.21
CA LEU A 233 16.24 -13.34 1.02
C LEU A 233 15.10 -12.33 0.93
N LYS A 234 15.05 -11.33 1.80
CA LYS A 234 14.06 -10.26 1.73
C LYS A 234 14.10 -9.55 0.38
N GLN A 235 15.28 -9.19 -0.11
CA GLN A 235 15.43 -8.57 -1.43
C GLN A 235 14.93 -9.47 -2.58
N LEU A 236 15.26 -10.77 -2.56
CA LEU A 236 14.82 -11.71 -3.60
C LEU A 236 13.30 -11.84 -3.70
N PHE A 237 12.61 -11.75 -2.58
CA PHE A 237 11.15 -11.81 -2.51
C PHE A 237 10.50 -10.42 -2.54
N PHE A 238 11.24 -9.38 -2.90
CA PHE A 238 10.77 -7.98 -2.98
C PHE A 238 10.25 -7.42 -1.65
N MET A 239 10.75 -7.94 -0.52
CA MET A 239 10.50 -7.45 0.84
C MET A 239 11.56 -6.42 1.28
N SER A 240 11.26 -5.64 2.32
CA SER A 240 12.16 -4.61 2.86
C SER A 240 13.17 -5.19 3.86
N PRO A 241 14.48 -5.14 3.56
CA PRO A 241 15.53 -5.58 4.50
C PRO A 241 15.60 -4.74 5.77
N ALA A 242 15.19 -3.47 5.70
CA ALA A 242 15.26 -2.51 6.80
C ALA A 242 14.15 -2.72 7.85
N ARG A 243 13.10 -3.47 7.54
CA ARG A 243 11.98 -3.75 8.44
C ARG A 243 12.14 -5.14 9.04
N SER A 244 12.53 -5.23 10.31
CA SER A 244 12.63 -6.50 11.06
C SER A 244 11.64 -6.60 12.22
N ASP A 245 10.85 -5.54 12.39
CA ASP A 245 9.90 -5.29 13.47
C ASP A 245 8.46 -5.68 13.11
N ILE A 246 8.17 -5.88 11.83
CA ILE A 246 6.84 -6.21 11.32
C ILE A 246 6.86 -7.46 10.43
N PRO A 247 5.79 -8.27 10.43
CA PRO A 247 5.64 -9.35 9.46
C PRO A 247 5.66 -8.81 8.03
N GLN A 248 6.33 -9.53 7.12
CA GLN A 248 6.41 -9.20 5.70
C GLN A 248 6.07 -10.40 4.84
N GLU A 249 5.50 -10.15 3.67
CA GLU A 249 5.25 -11.19 2.67
C GLU A 249 5.79 -10.74 1.32
N GLY A 250 6.27 -11.71 0.54
CA GLY A 250 6.87 -11.47 -0.76
C GLY A 250 6.65 -12.64 -1.69
N ARG A 251 6.80 -12.41 -3.00
CA ARG A 251 6.56 -13.42 -4.03
C ARG A 251 7.61 -13.32 -5.11
N MET A 252 8.10 -14.47 -5.56
CA MET A 252 9.04 -14.60 -6.66
C MET A 252 8.45 -15.55 -7.69
N GLU A 253 8.38 -15.10 -8.94
CA GLU A 253 7.81 -15.87 -10.05
C GLU A 253 8.90 -16.30 -11.03
N ASN A 254 8.65 -17.39 -11.76
CA ASN A 254 9.55 -17.92 -12.77
C ASN A 254 10.92 -18.32 -12.23
N VAL A 255 10.95 -19.03 -11.11
CA VAL A 255 12.18 -19.49 -10.47
C VAL A 255 12.64 -20.80 -11.11
N GLY A 256 13.88 -20.83 -11.61
CA GLY A 256 14.45 -21.99 -12.29
C GLY A 256 13.87 -22.24 -13.69
N GLU A 257 14.19 -23.40 -14.27
CA GLU A 257 13.75 -23.75 -15.63
C GLU A 257 12.25 -24.10 -15.70
N GLU A 258 11.62 -24.44 -14.58
CA GLU A 258 10.24 -24.97 -14.52
C GLU A 258 9.14 -23.94 -14.20
N LYS A 259 9.43 -22.64 -14.27
CA LYS A 259 8.46 -21.56 -13.96
C LYS A 259 7.79 -21.68 -12.58
N LEU A 260 8.55 -22.02 -11.54
CA LEU A 260 8.03 -22.14 -10.18
C LEU A 260 7.67 -20.76 -9.62
N THR A 261 6.58 -20.71 -8.84
CA THR A 261 6.21 -19.54 -8.04
C THR A 261 6.54 -19.82 -6.57
N LEU A 262 7.24 -18.92 -5.92
CA LEU A 262 7.58 -19.00 -4.50
C LEU A 262 6.94 -17.83 -3.77
N ARG A 263 6.31 -18.08 -2.62
CA ARG A 263 5.82 -17.06 -1.70
C ARG A 263 6.60 -17.13 -0.41
N ALA A 264 7.13 -16.03 0.10
CA ALA A 264 7.81 -15.98 1.37
C ALA A 264 7.04 -15.12 2.38
N THR A 265 7.08 -15.51 3.64
CA THR A 265 6.60 -14.75 4.79
C THR A 265 7.72 -14.63 5.80
N VAL A 266 8.07 -13.42 6.20
CA VAL A 266 9.01 -13.14 7.29
C VAL A 266 8.23 -12.71 8.52
N ILE A 267 8.51 -13.32 9.66
CA ILE A 267 7.84 -13.04 10.94
C ILE A 267 8.92 -12.62 11.96
N PRO A 268 8.82 -11.40 12.52
CA PRO A 268 9.62 -10.97 13.66
C PRO A 268 9.39 -11.88 14.87
N THR A 269 10.47 -12.17 15.58
CA THR A 269 10.46 -12.92 16.84
C THR A 269 11.41 -12.25 17.84
N ASP A 270 11.28 -12.57 19.12
CA ASP A 270 12.18 -12.05 20.16
C ASP A 270 13.67 -12.38 19.92
N THR A 271 13.94 -13.36 19.06
CA THR A 271 15.30 -13.85 18.74
C THR A 271 15.81 -13.43 17.36
N GLY A 272 15.07 -12.61 16.62
CA GLY A 272 15.38 -12.25 15.23
C GLY A 272 14.19 -12.51 14.32
N GLU A 273 14.41 -13.06 13.13
CA GLU A 273 13.34 -13.24 12.14
C GLU A 273 13.24 -14.69 11.69
N VAL A 274 12.01 -15.16 11.52
CA VAL A 274 11.70 -16.47 10.93
C VAL A 274 11.21 -16.24 9.51
N ILE A 275 11.71 -17.00 8.54
CA ILE A 275 11.30 -16.89 7.15
C ILE A 275 10.63 -18.22 6.75
N ALA A 276 9.37 -18.17 6.36
CA ALA A 276 8.67 -19.28 5.73
C ALA A 276 8.65 -19.04 4.21
N ILE A 277 8.94 -20.06 3.40
CA ILE A 277 8.85 -20.03 1.93
C ILE A 277 7.92 -21.15 1.49
N HIS A 278 6.85 -20.81 0.80
CA HIS A 278 5.88 -21.70 0.22
C HIS A 278 6.13 -21.83 -1.29
N VAL A 279 6.12 -23.05 -1.81
CA VAL A 279 6.19 -23.30 -3.26
C VAL A 279 4.76 -23.41 -3.78
N GLU A 280 4.35 -22.48 -4.63
CA GLU A 280 3.07 -22.53 -5.34
C GLU A 280 3.28 -23.29 -6.67
N SER A 281 2.70 -24.49 -6.76
CA SER A 281 2.70 -25.35 -7.97
C SER A 281 1.62 -24.97 -8.96
#